data_AF-G5H598-F1
#
_entry.id   AF-G5H598-F1
#
_cell.length_a   1.000
_cell.length_b   1.000
_cell.length_c   1.000
_cell.angle_alpha   90.00
_cell.angle_beta   90.00
_cell.angle_gamma   90.00
#
_symmetry.space_group_name_H-M   'P 1'
#
loop_
_entity.id
_entity.type
_entity.pdbx_description
1 polymer ?
#
loop_
_entity_poly.entity_id
_entity_poly.type
_entity_poly.pdbx_seq_one_letter_code
_entity_poly.pdbx_strand_id
1 'polypeptide(L)'
;MKKYGFVILLLCLVGFSFVPVFGQIGMPSHLIVNPDSVSHNFYEREIVKGNTITYKVDYSLGLLYQISNINNTRVGQLMSLKDGSTPTEPVDRGGDLEITSLNPVYQAFLETFTPEEIRVLAQNNEVLRIGYALNETGAVLEVRFTMLRDRPHLYNIPPQYLEKLETKLKSTVSYFIPPHMAYLREYKFITVSQDCSFKSFLDKL
;
A
#
# COMPACT_ATOMS: atom_id res chain seq x y z
N MET A 1 7.19 35.05 69.80
CA MET A 1 7.82 33.70 69.77
C MET A 1 6.99 32.82 70.69
N LYS A 2 6.33 31.71 70.33
CA LYS A 2 6.50 30.70 69.28
C LYS A 2 5.13 30.29 68.72
N LYS A 3 5.12 29.91 67.43
CA LYS A 3 3.98 29.37 66.67
C LYS A 3 3.60 27.98 67.15
N TYR A 4 2.30 27.70 67.18
CA TYR A 4 1.73 26.35 67.22
C TYR A 4 1.93 25.69 65.84
N GLY A 5 2.70 24.60 65.79
CA GLY A 5 2.86 23.77 64.62
C GLY A 5 2.11 22.46 64.81
N PHE A 6 0.91 22.37 64.21
CA PHE A 6 0.15 21.14 64.09
C PHE A 6 0.70 20.34 62.90
N VAL A 7 0.99 19.07 63.12
CA VAL A 7 1.53 18.11 62.16
C VAL A 7 0.39 17.54 61.31
N ILE A 8 0.46 17.65 59.98
CA ILE A 8 -0.18 16.70 59.06
C ILE A 8 0.80 16.38 57.94
N LEU A 9 1.17 15.11 57.89
CA LEU A 9 1.93 14.43 56.84
C LEU A 9 1.06 14.38 55.56
N LEU A 10 1.45 15.09 54.49
CA LEU A 10 0.79 15.00 53.20
C LEU A 10 1.79 14.54 52.14
N LEU A 11 1.59 13.31 51.66
CA LEU A 11 2.31 12.71 50.54
C LEU A 11 2.14 13.59 49.28
N CYS A 12 3.25 14.11 48.76
CA CYS A 12 3.27 14.79 47.47
C CYS A 12 3.13 13.75 46.34
N LEU A 13 1.90 13.62 45.84
CA LEU A 13 1.55 13.09 44.54
C LEU A 13 2.18 13.99 43.46
N VAL A 14 3.30 13.56 42.88
CA VAL A 14 3.80 14.12 41.62
C VAL A 14 3.01 13.43 40.51
N GLY A 15 2.11 14.19 39.89
CA GLY A 15 1.20 13.72 38.87
C GLY A 15 1.93 13.16 37.65
N PHE A 16 2.00 11.84 37.55
CA PHE A 16 2.05 11.17 36.27
C PHE A 16 0.64 11.24 35.69
N SER A 17 0.43 12.12 34.70
CA SER A 17 -0.70 12.02 33.80
C SER A 17 -0.54 10.75 32.96
N PHE A 18 -1.00 9.63 33.50
CA PHE A 18 -1.37 8.45 32.72
C PHE A 18 -2.49 8.88 31.77
N VAL A 19 -2.14 9.21 30.53
CA VAL A 19 -3.08 9.10 29.42
C VAL A 19 -3.14 7.61 29.11
N PRO A 20 -4.26 6.90 29.36
CA PRO A 20 -4.39 5.55 28.86
C PRO A 20 -4.38 5.64 27.34
N VAL A 21 -3.33 5.11 26.72
CA VAL A 21 -3.38 4.69 25.32
C VAL A 21 -4.38 3.56 25.27
N PHE A 22 -5.65 3.90 25.14
CA PHE A 22 -6.65 2.97 24.65
C PHE A 22 -6.20 2.60 23.25
N GLY A 23 -5.58 1.43 23.14
CA GLY A 23 -5.47 0.73 21.87
C GLY A 23 -6.87 0.64 21.30
N GLN A 24 -7.10 1.32 20.17
CA GLN A 24 -8.27 1.11 19.35
C GLN A 24 -8.16 -0.29 18.74
N ILE A 25 -8.59 -1.28 19.52
CA ILE A 25 -9.17 -2.50 19.01
C ILE A 25 -10.54 -2.08 18.46
N GLY A 26 -10.70 -2.16 17.14
CA GLY A 26 -11.95 -1.92 16.42
C GLY A 26 -12.05 -0.53 15.78
N MET A 27 -11.48 -0.38 14.59
CA MET A 27 -12.01 0.60 13.65
C MET A 27 -13.45 0.18 13.29
N PRO A 28 -14.46 1.08 13.40
CA PRO A 28 -15.79 0.78 12.93
C PRO A 28 -15.75 0.59 11.40
N SER A 29 -16.29 -0.55 10.94
CA SER A 29 -16.33 -1.04 9.57
C SER A 29 -17.22 -0.24 8.61
N HIS A 30 -17.57 1.01 8.95
CA HIS A 30 -18.53 1.79 8.19
C HIS A 30 -18.00 3.21 8.03
N LEU A 31 -17.68 3.55 6.78
CA LEU A 31 -17.37 4.87 6.23
C LEU A 31 -15.88 5.21 6.03
N ILE A 32 -15.17 4.42 5.22
CA ILE A 32 -13.95 4.88 4.52
C ILE A 32 -14.26 6.04 3.57
N VAL A 33 -15.51 6.17 3.12
CA VAL A 33 -15.94 7.18 2.17
C VAL A 33 -17.19 7.89 2.67
N ASN A 34 -17.08 8.61 3.78
CA ASN A 34 -18.05 9.66 4.07
C ASN A 34 -17.69 10.89 3.21
N PRO A 35 -18.51 11.29 2.22
CA PRO A 35 -18.23 12.47 1.39
C PRO A 35 -18.21 13.78 2.20
N ASP A 36 -18.80 13.79 3.40
CA ASP A 36 -18.90 14.98 4.26
C ASP A 36 -17.81 15.06 5.34
N SER A 37 -16.94 14.06 5.43
CA SER A 37 -15.84 14.03 6.39
C SER A 37 -14.61 14.72 5.80
N VAL A 38 -14.26 15.88 6.32
CA VAL A 38 -13.02 16.61 6.01
C VAL A 38 -11.82 15.64 5.95
N SER A 39 -11.16 15.66 4.80
CA SER A 39 -10.18 14.70 4.28
C SER A 39 -9.00 14.41 5.20
N HIS A 40 -8.86 13.16 5.67
CA HIS A 40 -7.61 12.71 6.27
C HIS A 40 -6.72 12.09 5.19
N ASN A 41 -5.78 12.86 4.65
CA ASN A 41 -4.77 12.34 3.74
C ASN A 41 -3.72 11.54 4.51
N PHE A 42 -3.84 10.20 4.47
CA PHE A 42 -2.88 9.33 5.14
C PHE A 42 -1.47 9.46 4.56
N TYR A 43 -1.33 9.86 3.30
CA TYR A 43 -0.10 9.76 2.50
C TYR A 43 0.64 11.08 2.32
N GLU A 44 0.27 12.14 3.04
CA GLU A 44 1.08 13.37 3.16
C GLU A 44 2.35 13.19 4.00
N ARG A 45 2.49 12.04 4.68
CA ARG A 45 3.67 11.68 5.46
C ARG A 45 4.56 10.75 4.67
N GLU A 46 5.87 10.97 4.73
CA GLU A 46 6.87 10.10 4.09
C GLU A 46 6.84 8.67 4.63
N ILE A 47 6.35 8.48 5.86
CA ILE A 47 6.24 7.17 6.50
C ILE A 47 4.81 6.97 7.01
N VAL A 48 4.18 5.89 6.57
CA VAL A 48 2.85 5.46 7.02
C VAL A 48 2.88 4.00 7.46
N LYS A 49 2.03 3.63 8.41
CA LYS A 49 2.08 2.31 9.04
C LYS A 49 0.76 1.56 8.85
N GLY A 50 0.86 0.35 8.30
CA GLY A 50 -0.17 -0.66 8.41
C GLY A 50 -0.15 -1.30 9.80
N ASN A 51 -0.62 -2.54 9.90
CA ASN A 51 -0.57 -3.31 11.15
C ASN A 51 0.85 -3.83 11.42
N THR A 52 1.51 -4.33 10.38
CA THR A 52 2.85 -4.94 10.46
C THR A 52 3.82 -4.38 9.44
N ILE A 53 3.33 -3.79 8.35
CA ILE A 53 4.16 -3.19 7.30
C ILE A 53 4.31 -1.69 7.55
N THR A 54 5.55 -1.21 7.44
CA THR A 54 5.84 0.22 7.35
C THR A 54 6.09 0.58 5.89
N TYR A 55 5.32 1.54 5.39
CA TYR A 55 5.42 2.05 4.04
C TYR A 55 6.21 3.35 4.00
N LYS A 56 7.02 3.50 2.96
CA LYS A 56 7.56 4.77 2.53
C LYS A 56 6.67 5.34 1.43
N VAL A 57 6.34 6.63 1.54
CA VAL A 57 5.65 7.40 0.49
C VAL A 57 6.68 8.28 -0.22
N ASP A 58 6.85 8.06 -1.52
CA ASP A 58 7.75 8.81 -2.37
C ASP A 58 6.97 9.83 -3.23
N TYR A 59 7.47 11.07 -3.22
CA TYR A 59 6.87 12.23 -3.85
C TYR A 59 7.57 12.71 -5.14
N SER A 60 8.62 12.02 -5.58
CA SER A 60 9.50 12.41 -6.70
C SER A 60 8.77 12.61 -8.02
N LEU A 61 7.66 11.89 -8.24
CA LEU A 61 6.85 11.99 -9.46
C LEU A 61 5.76 13.07 -9.40
N GLY A 62 5.89 14.06 -8.51
CA GLY A 62 5.11 15.31 -8.49
C GLY A 62 3.62 15.14 -8.17
N LEU A 63 2.84 14.59 -9.09
CA LEU A 63 1.39 14.39 -8.97
C LEU A 63 1.01 13.03 -8.37
N LEU A 64 2.01 12.20 -8.02
CA LEU A 64 1.80 10.83 -7.56
C LEU A 64 2.27 10.65 -6.12
N TYR A 65 1.52 9.83 -5.38
CA TYR A 65 2.01 9.13 -4.21
C TYR A 65 2.48 7.75 -4.64
N GLN A 66 3.77 7.45 -4.44
CA GLN A 66 4.32 6.12 -4.64
C GLN A 66 4.53 5.46 -3.29
N ILE A 67 3.74 4.45 -2.98
CA ILE A 67 3.66 3.86 -1.65
C ILE A 67 4.22 2.44 -1.74
N SER A 68 5.37 2.22 -1.11
CA SER A 68 6.06 0.93 -1.13
C SER A 68 6.46 0.52 0.28
N ASN A 69 6.44 -0.77 0.58
CA ASN A 69 7.02 -1.28 1.81
C ASN A 69 8.48 -0.78 1.90
N ILE A 70 8.89 -0.25 3.06
CA ILE A 70 10.22 0.36 3.22
C ILE A 70 11.36 -0.64 2.97
N ASN A 71 11.08 -1.94 3.11
CA ASN A 71 12.03 -3.02 2.85
C ASN A 71 12.08 -3.45 1.38
N ASN A 72 11.26 -2.85 0.50
CA ASN A 72 11.33 -3.11 -0.94
C ASN A 72 12.64 -2.57 -1.51
N THR A 73 13.27 -3.37 -2.37
CA THR A 73 14.57 -3.07 -2.98
C THR A 73 14.56 -3.19 -4.51
N ARG A 74 13.44 -3.62 -5.09
CA ARG A 74 13.31 -4.00 -6.50
C ARG A 74 12.25 -3.17 -7.23
N VAL A 75 11.06 -3.01 -6.65
CA VAL A 75 9.96 -2.31 -7.33
C VAL A 75 10.30 -0.83 -7.56
N GLY A 76 10.14 -0.37 -8.80
CA GLY A 76 10.53 1.00 -9.21
C GLY A 76 12.03 1.20 -9.46
N GLN A 77 12.85 0.16 -9.31
CA GLN A 77 14.26 0.18 -9.71
C GLN A 77 14.42 -0.27 -11.16
N LEU A 78 15.46 0.23 -11.83
CA LEU A 78 15.86 -0.26 -13.15
C LEU A 78 16.26 -1.73 -13.06
N MET A 79 15.74 -2.54 -13.98
CA MET A 79 16.10 -3.96 -14.04
C MET A 79 17.59 -4.11 -14.39
N SER A 80 18.25 -5.08 -13.75
CA SER A 80 19.65 -5.43 -14.02
C SER A 80 19.80 -6.92 -14.24
N LEU A 81 20.75 -7.31 -15.10
CA LEU A 81 21.04 -8.70 -15.40
C LEU A 81 21.71 -9.39 -14.19
N LYS A 82 21.47 -10.69 -14.05
CA LYS A 82 22.03 -11.52 -12.96
C LYS A 82 23.55 -11.54 -12.98
N ASP A 83 24.16 -11.47 -14.16
CA ASP A 83 25.61 -11.43 -14.38
C ASP A 83 26.25 -10.05 -14.12
N GLY A 84 25.45 -9.01 -13.84
CA GLY A 84 25.91 -7.65 -13.56
C GLY A 84 26.17 -6.80 -14.81
N SER A 85 25.92 -7.32 -16.01
CA SER A 85 26.04 -6.55 -17.25
C SER A 85 24.88 -5.56 -17.43
N THR A 86 25.10 -4.53 -18.26
CA THR A 86 24.08 -3.53 -18.57
C THR A 86 23.19 -4.06 -19.70
N PRO A 87 21.86 -4.03 -19.57
CA PRO A 87 20.96 -4.42 -20.65
C PRO A 87 21.26 -3.64 -21.94
N THR A 88 21.30 -4.33 -23.08
CA THR A 88 21.59 -3.72 -24.39
C THR A 88 20.41 -2.94 -24.97
N GLU A 89 19.22 -3.02 -24.36
CA GLU A 89 17.99 -2.35 -24.81
C GLU A 89 17.26 -1.67 -23.63
N PRO A 90 16.48 -0.60 -23.88
CA PRO A 90 15.86 0.19 -22.81
C PRO A 90 14.91 -0.60 -21.90
N VAL A 91 14.95 -0.24 -20.62
CA VAL A 91 14.74 -1.10 -19.44
C VAL A 91 13.29 -1.10 -18.90
N ASP A 92 12.28 -1.13 -19.77
CA ASP A 92 10.86 -1.19 -19.36
C ASP A 92 10.04 -2.20 -20.18
N ARG A 93 10.54 -3.44 -20.25
CA ARG A 93 9.95 -4.51 -21.09
C ARG A 93 8.97 -5.44 -20.37
N GLY A 94 8.80 -5.29 -19.07
CA GLY A 94 7.76 -6.04 -18.36
C GLY A 94 6.35 -5.52 -18.65
N GLY A 95 6.20 -4.33 -19.25
CA GLY A 95 4.90 -3.74 -19.57
C GLY A 95 4.03 -4.61 -20.47
N ASP A 96 4.64 -5.43 -21.33
CA ASP A 96 3.94 -6.35 -22.24
C ASP A 96 3.67 -7.73 -21.61
N LEU A 97 4.11 -7.96 -20.37
CA LEU A 97 3.78 -9.20 -19.66
C LEU A 97 2.33 -9.18 -19.21
N GLU A 98 1.59 -10.19 -19.65
CA GLU A 98 0.24 -10.43 -19.18
C GLU A 98 0.25 -11.22 -17.87
N ILE A 99 -0.65 -10.83 -16.97
CA ILE A 99 -0.95 -11.60 -15.78
C ILE A 99 -1.58 -12.93 -16.20
N THR A 100 -1.19 -14.03 -15.57
CA THR A 100 -1.69 -15.38 -15.92
C THR A 100 -3.21 -15.48 -15.82
N SER A 101 -3.79 -14.74 -14.86
CA SER A 101 -5.22 -14.60 -14.67
C SER A 101 -5.52 -13.31 -13.92
N LEU A 102 -6.56 -12.58 -14.32
CA LEU A 102 -7.04 -11.42 -13.58
C LEU A 102 -7.83 -11.80 -12.31
N ASN A 103 -8.29 -13.06 -12.20
CA ASN A 103 -9.12 -13.49 -11.08
C ASN A 103 -8.43 -13.33 -9.71
N PRO A 104 -7.15 -13.71 -9.51
CA PRO A 104 -6.44 -13.43 -8.27
C PRO A 104 -6.38 -11.94 -7.88
N VAL A 105 -6.24 -11.05 -8.87
CA VAL A 105 -6.27 -9.59 -8.61
C VAL A 105 -7.67 -9.17 -8.16
N TYR A 106 -8.71 -9.60 -8.87
CA TYR A 106 -10.09 -9.31 -8.49
C TYR A 106 -10.40 -9.79 -7.06
N GLN A 107 -10.06 -11.04 -6.73
CA GLN A 107 -10.25 -11.57 -5.38
C GLN A 107 -9.46 -10.79 -4.33
N ALA A 108 -8.22 -10.38 -4.63
CA ALA A 108 -7.43 -9.58 -3.69
C ALA A 108 -8.12 -8.26 -3.34
N PHE A 109 -8.74 -7.59 -4.31
CA PHE A 109 -9.53 -6.37 -4.06
C PHE A 109 -10.84 -6.64 -3.33
N LEU A 110 -11.63 -7.62 -3.78
CA LEU A 110 -12.93 -7.96 -3.19
C LEU A 110 -12.82 -8.46 -1.75
N GLU A 111 -11.71 -9.10 -1.40
CA GLU A 111 -11.45 -9.52 -0.02
C GLU A 111 -10.85 -8.40 0.82
N THR A 112 -10.32 -7.33 0.21
CA THR A 112 -9.74 -6.18 0.91
C THR A 112 -10.79 -5.13 1.24
N PHE A 113 -11.60 -4.75 0.25
CA PHE A 113 -12.62 -3.71 0.35
C PHE A 113 -14.01 -4.32 0.43
N THR A 114 -14.90 -3.69 1.18
CA THR A 114 -16.32 -4.08 1.19
C THR A 114 -16.99 -3.75 -0.15
N PRO A 115 -18.09 -4.42 -0.52
CA PRO A 115 -18.85 -4.09 -1.73
C PRO A 115 -19.26 -2.62 -1.81
N GLU A 116 -19.56 -1.97 -0.68
CA GLU A 116 -19.95 -0.57 -0.65
C GLU A 116 -18.77 0.36 -0.91
N GLU A 117 -17.61 0.09 -0.32
CA GLU A 117 -16.38 0.84 -0.60
C GLU A 117 -15.99 0.73 -2.08
N ILE A 118 -16.09 -0.47 -2.67
CA ILE A 118 -15.89 -0.68 -4.11
C ILE A 118 -16.86 0.19 -4.92
N ARG A 119 -18.16 0.23 -4.58
CA ARG A 119 -19.15 1.05 -5.28
C ARG A 119 -18.81 2.54 -5.21
N VAL A 120 -18.45 3.05 -4.04
CA VAL A 120 -18.13 4.48 -3.90
C VAL A 120 -16.85 4.84 -4.67
N LEU A 121 -15.80 4.02 -4.58
CA LEU A 121 -14.56 4.24 -5.35
C LEU A 121 -14.82 4.14 -6.86
N ALA A 122 -15.68 3.22 -7.30
CA ALA A 122 -16.06 3.07 -8.70
C ALA A 122 -16.89 4.25 -9.23
N GLN A 123 -17.83 4.78 -8.44
CA GLN A 123 -18.62 5.97 -8.78
C GLN A 123 -17.74 7.20 -9.03
N ASN A 124 -16.64 7.32 -8.26
CA ASN A 124 -15.66 8.40 -8.40
C ASN A 124 -14.59 8.13 -9.46
N ASN A 125 -14.73 7.07 -10.26
CA ASN A 125 -13.77 6.66 -11.29
C ASN A 125 -12.35 6.46 -10.74
N GLU A 126 -12.23 5.97 -9.51
CA GLU A 126 -10.92 5.80 -8.90
C GLU A 126 -10.16 4.64 -9.54
N VAL A 127 -8.84 4.85 -9.67
CA VAL A 127 -7.90 3.88 -10.25
C VAL A 127 -6.71 3.79 -9.32
N LEU A 128 -6.43 2.58 -8.85
CA LEU A 128 -5.21 2.29 -8.10
C LEU A 128 -4.20 1.63 -9.03
N ARG A 129 -3.05 2.26 -9.25
CA ARG A 129 -1.98 1.63 -10.04
C ARG A 129 -1.12 0.76 -9.14
N ILE A 130 -0.89 -0.47 -9.59
CA ILE A 130 -0.07 -1.46 -8.88
C ILE A 130 1.18 -1.74 -9.70
N GLY A 131 2.35 -1.54 -9.10
CA GLY A 131 3.63 -2.01 -9.63
C GLY A 131 4.04 -3.29 -8.93
N TYR A 132 4.58 -4.24 -9.68
CA TYR A 132 5.12 -5.49 -9.16
C TYR A 132 6.59 -5.64 -9.53
N ALA A 133 7.36 -6.22 -8.61
CA ALA A 133 8.64 -6.85 -8.95
C ALA A 133 8.46 -8.37 -8.90
N LEU A 134 8.87 -9.06 -9.95
CA LEU A 134 8.71 -10.49 -10.14
C LEU A 134 10.07 -11.21 -10.12
N ASN A 135 10.09 -12.48 -9.76
CA ASN A 135 11.25 -13.35 -9.99
C ASN A 135 11.22 -13.94 -11.42
N GLU A 136 12.21 -14.78 -11.77
CA GLU A 136 12.27 -15.44 -13.08
C GLU A 136 11.14 -16.44 -13.37
N THR A 137 10.35 -16.82 -12.36
CA THR A 137 9.17 -17.69 -12.54
C THR A 137 7.88 -16.89 -12.70
N GLY A 138 7.94 -15.56 -12.61
CA GLY A 138 6.78 -14.67 -12.64
C GLY A 138 6.02 -14.56 -11.30
N ALA A 139 6.58 -15.06 -10.20
CA ALA A 139 6.00 -14.88 -8.87
C ALA A 139 6.30 -13.48 -8.33
N VAL A 140 5.32 -12.89 -7.65
CA VAL A 140 5.42 -11.52 -7.10
C VAL A 140 6.31 -11.50 -5.85
N LEU A 141 7.38 -10.72 -5.89
CA LEU A 141 8.30 -10.49 -4.78
C LEU A 141 7.94 -9.22 -3.99
N GLU A 142 7.59 -8.14 -4.69
CA GLU A 142 7.33 -6.82 -4.11
C GLU A 142 6.16 -6.15 -4.82
N VAL A 143 5.44 -5.30 -4.08
CA VAL A 143 4.32 -4.51 -4.57
C VAL A 143 4.55 -3.03 -4.24
N ARG A 144 4.17 -2.16 -5.16
CA ARG A 144 4.08 -0.71 -4.97
C ARG A 144 2.68 -0.26 -5.38
N PHE A 145 2.07 0.59 -4.56
CA PHE A 145 0.84 1.28 -4.92
C PHE A 145 1.16 2.68 -5.43
N THR A 146 0.42 3.14 -6.43
CA THR A 146 0.54 4.49 -6.97
C THR A 146 -0.84 5.12 -7.07
N MET A 147 -0.97 6.29 -6.45
CA MET A 147 -2.21 7.07 -6.40
C MET A 147 -1.95 8.48 -6.91
N LEU A 148 -2.93 9.09 -7.56
CA LEU A 148 -2.91 10.51 -7.90
C LEU A 148 -3.21 11.35 -6.65
N ARG A 149 -2.48 12.45 -6.46
CA ARG A 149 -2.62 13.31 -5.27
C ARG A 149 -3.91 14.14 -5.25
N ASP A 150 -4.59 14.28 -6.37
CA ASP A 150 -5.87 14.99 -6.48
C ASP A 150 -7.09 14.08 -6.28
N ARG A 151 -6.88 12.86 -5.79
CA ARG A 151 -7.92 11.83 -5.59
C ARG A 151 -8.21 11.58 -4.10
N PRO A 152 -9.10 12.35 -3.48
CA PRO A 152 -9.40 12.24 -2.05
C PRO A 152 -9.87 10.87 -1.59
N HIS A 153 -10.62 10.16 -2.43
CA HIS A 153 -11.12 8.84 -2.05
C HIS A 153 -10.01 7.79 -2.00
N LEU A 154 -8.91 7.97 -2.76
CA LEU A 154 -7.76 7.07 -2.72
C LEU A 154 -6.86 7.34 -1.52
N TYR A 155 -6.53 8.61 -1.25
CA TYR A 155 -5.62 8.91 -0.14
C TYR A 155 -6.27 8.85 1.25
N ASN A 156 -7.59 8.70 1.31
CA ASN A 156 -8.34 8.35 2.53
C ASN A 156 -8.34 6.82 2.79
N ILE A 157 -7.82 5.98 1.89
CA ILE A 157 -7.69 4.54 2.15
C ILE A 157 -6.63 4.35 3.25
N PRO A 158 -6.95 3.71 4.39
CA PRO A 158 -5.98 3.50 5.45
C PRO A 158 -4.84 2.56 5.00
N PRO A 159 -3.58 2.75 5.46
CA PRO A 159 -2.45 1.89 5.09
C PRO A 159 -2.65 0.39 5.42
N GLN A 160 -3.52 0.05 6.38
CA GLN A 160 -3.87 -1.33 6.72
C GLN A 160 -4.57 -2.06 5.56
N TYR A 161 -5.32 -1.32 4.73
CA TYR A 161 -5.94 -1.88 3.52
C TYR A 161 -4.88 -2.19 2.47
N LEU A 162 -3.88 -1.31 2.31
CA LEU A 162 -2.74 -1.56 1.42
C LEU A 162 -1.92 -2.77 1.88
N GLU A 163 -1.71 -2.95 3.18
CA GLU A 163 -1.04 -4.14 3.74
C GLU A 163 -1.79 -5.43 3.44
N LYS A 164 -3.11 -5.43 3.66
CA LYS A 164 -3.96 -6.58 3.35
C LYS A 164 -3.93 -6.91 1.86
N LEU A 165 -4.03 -5.88 1.01
CA LEU A 165 -3.98 -6.01 -0.44
C LEU A 165 -2.62 -6.53 -0.92
N GLU A 166 -1.51 -5.94 -0.45
CA GLU A 166 -0.15 -6.38 -0.77
C GLU A 166 0.06 -7.86 -0.41
N THR A 167 -0.38 -8.27 0.79
CA THR A 167 -0.24 -9.65 1.25
C THR A 167 -0.98 -10.63 0.33
N LYS A 168 -2.19 -10.29 -0.10
CA LYS A 168 -2.98 -11.12 -1.03
C LYS A 168 -2.33 -11.17 -2.40
N LEU A 169 -1.96 -10.02 -2.96
CA LEU A 169 -1.34 -9.95 -4.28
C LEU A 169 -0.04 -10.75 -4.33
N LYS A 170 0.83 -10.64 -3.33
CA LYS A 170 2.08 -11.41 -3.25
C LYS A 170 1.86 -12.92 -3.15
N SER A 171 0.75 -13.36 -2.57
CA SER A 171 0.47 -14.80 -2.36
C SER A 171 -0.31 -15.44 -3.50
N THR A 172 -1.05 -14.68 -4.32
CA THR A 172 -1.96 -15.23 -5.31
C THR A 172 -1.68 -14.81 -6.75
N VAL A 173 -1.02 -13.67 -6.97
CA VAL A 173 -0.74 -13.17 -8.33
C VAL A 173 0.56 -13.77 -8.87
N SER A 174 0.51 -14.19 -10.13
CA SER A 174 1.68 -14.59 -10.89
C SER A 174 1.52 -14.19 -12.36
N TYR A 175 2.66 -13.95 -13.00
CA TYR A 175 2.75 -13.58 -14.41
C TYR A 175 3.28 -14.74 -15.23
N PHE A 176 2.76 -14.86 -16.45
CA PHE A 176 3.26 -15.84 -17.40
C PHE A 176 4.37 -15.19 -18.21
N ILE A 177 5.56 -15.79 -18.21
CA ILE A 177 6.68 -15.34 -19.05
C ILE A 177 6.68 -16.22 -20.31
N PRO A 178 6.19 -15.73 -21.47
CA PRO A 178 6.09 -16.51 -22.67
C PRO A 178 7.48 -16.85 -23.25
N PRO A 179 7.61 -17.91 -24.08
CA PRO A 179 8.89 -18.32 -24.63
C PRO A 179 9.65 -17.22 -25.38
N HIS A 180 8.96 -16.35 -26.11
CA HIS A 180 9.58 -15.24 -26.83
C HIS A 180 10.10 -14.12 -25.91
N MET A 181 9.71 -14.12 -24.63
CA MET A 181 10.24 -13.23 -23.58
C MET A 181 11.09 -13.97 -22.55
N ALA A 182 11.58 -15.18 -22.86
CA ALA A 182 12.40 -15.97 -21.94
C ALA A 182 13.68 -15.22 -21.48
N TYR A 183 14.17 -14.27 -22.27
CA TYR A 183 15.30 -13.40 -21.91
C TYR A 183 15.06 -12.59 -20.61
N LEU A 184 13.80 -12.35 -20.23
CA LEU A 184 13.46 -11.69 -18.96
C LEU A 184 13.92 -12.50 -17.73
N ARG A 185 14.12 -13.80 -17.87
CA ARG A 185 14.58 -14.69 -16.79
C ARG A 185 16.05 -14.46 -16.41
N GLU A 186 16.81 -13.79 -17.28
CA GLU A 186 18.21 -13.42 -17.04
C GLU A 186 18.33 -12.17 -16.14
N TYR A 187 17.23 -11.46 -15.90
CA TYR A 187 17.20 -10.31 -15.00
C TYR A 187 17.06 -10.75 -13.54
N LYS A 188 17.65 -9.97 -12.62
CA LYS A 188 17.54 -10.18 -11.17
C LYS A 188 16.08 -10.11 -10.67
N PHE A 189 15.28 -9.31 -11.36
CA PHE A 189 13.84 -9.18 -11.17
C PHE A 189 13.23 -8.56 -12.43
N ILE A 190 11.92 -8.73 -12.60
CA ILE A 190 11.16 -8.16 -13.71
C ILE A 190 10.15 -7.16 -13.13
N THR A 191 10.08 -5.96 -13.68
CA THR A 191 9.12 -4.93 -13.23
C THR A 191 7.95 -4.83 -14.18
N VAL A 192 6.74 -4.90 -13.65
CA VAL A 192 5.49 -4.75 -14.41
C VAL A 192 4.55 -3.82 -13.65
N SER A 193 3.59 -3.19 -14.34
CA SER A 193 2.58 -2.38 -13.67
C SER A 193 1.22 -2.51 -14.33
N GLN A 194 0.16 -2.39 -13.53
CA GLN A 194 -1.22 -2.47 -13.98
C GLN A 194 -2.05 -1.39 -13.32
N ASP A 195 -2.95 -0.79 -14.09
CA ASP A 195 -3.98 0.11 -13.58
C ASP A 195 -5.23 -0.71 -13.19
N CYS A 196 -5.63 -0.63 -11.92
CA CYS A 196 -6.81 -1.31 -11.41
C CYS A 196 -7.93 -0.29 -11.18
N SER A 197 -8.84 -0.19 -12.14
CA SER A 197 -10.03 0.65 -12.03
C SER A 197 -11.07 0.02 -11.11
N PHE A 198 -11.59 0.77 -10.13
CA PHE A 198 -12.60 0.25 -9.21
C PHE A 198 -13.91 -0.13 -9.92
N LYS A 199 -14.20 0.49 -11.07
CA LYS A 199 -15.34 0.11 -11.93
C LYS A 199 -15.26 -1.34 -12.42
N SER A 200 -14.06 -1.86 -12.68
CA SER A 200 -13.88 -3.23 -13.20
C SER A 200 -14.31 -4.31 -12.20
N PHE A 201 -14.40 -3.98 -10.91
CA PHE A 201 -14.82 -4.91 -9.88
C PHE A 201 -16.34 -4.94 -9.68
N LEU A 202 -17.09 -3.98 -10.24
CA LEU A 202 -18.55 -3.91 -10.04
C LEU A 202 -19.27 -5.14 -10.57
N ASP A 203 -18.85 -5.65 -11.73
CA ASP A 203 -19.42 -6.86 -12.35
C ASP A 203 -19.03 -8.15 -11.60
N LYS A 204 -18.25 -8.04 -10.52
CA LYS A 204 -17.74 -9.14 -9.69
C LYS A 204 -18.28 -9.11 -8.25
N LEU A 205 -19.10 -8.12 -7.90
CA LEU A 205 -19.80 -8.02 -6.61
C LEU A 205 -21.02 -8.93 -6.58
#